data_AF-A0A2X3M359-F1
#
_entry.id   AF-A0A2X3M359-F1
#
_cell.length_a   1.000
_cell.length_b   1.000
_cell.length_c   1.000
_cell.angle_alpha   90.00
_cell.angle_beta   90.00
_cell.angle_gamma   90.00
#
_symmetry.space_group_name_H-M   'P 1'
#
loop_
_entity.id
_entity.type
_entity.pdbx_description
1 polymer ?
#
loop_
_entity_poly.entity_id
_entity_poly.type
_entity_poly.pdbx_seq_one_letter_code
_entity_poly.pdbx_strand_id
1 'polypeptide(L)'
;MKACGFTLPNAPLTPRQDIKAFVELHIEQGCVLESNGQSIGVVNAIVGQRRYTVTLNGESNHAGTTPMGYRRDTVYAFSRICHQSIEKAKKMGDPLVLTFGKVEPPPEYGKCGAG
;
A
#
# COMPACT_ATOMS: atom_id res chain seq x y z
N MET A 1 -0.28 -22.35 2.68
CA MET A 1 0.92 -23.03 3.24
C MET A 1 0.73 -24.53 3.37
N LYS A 2 -0.13 -25.05 4.27
CA LYS A 2 -0.36 -26.50 4.40
C LYS A 2 -0.83 -27.18 3.10
N ALA A 3 -1.76 -26.53 2.40
CA ALA A 3 -2.24 -27.00 1.09
C ALA A 3 -1.14 -27.03 0.00
N CYS A 4 -0.02 -26.35 0.21
CA CYS A 4 1.12 -26.33 -0.70
C CYS A 4 2.26 -27.28 -0.22
N GLY A 5 2.01 -28.13 0.78
CA GLY A 5 3.01 -29.03 1.35
C GLY A 5 3.95 -28.40 2.40
N PHE A 6 3.74 -27.15 2.78
CA PHE A 6 4.59 -26.44 3.74
C PHE A 6 3.91 -26.25 5.10
N THR A 7 4.66 -26.43 6.18
CA THR A 7 4.20 -26.14 7.54
C THR A 7 4.83 -24.83 8.03
N LEU A 8 4.01 -23.94 8.59
CA LEU A 8 4.51 -22.70 9.19
C LEU A 8 5.33 -23.07 10.45
N PRO A 9 6.58 -22.60 10.58
CA PRO A 9 7.41 -22.92 11.72
C PRO A 9 6.88 -22.21 12.99
N ASN A 10 6.99 -22.87 14.13
CA ASN A 10 6.55 -22.33 15.43
C ASN A 10 7.56 -21.34 16.04
N ALA A 11 8.75 -21.23 15.45
CA ALA A 11 9.83 -20.33 15.84
C ALA A 11 10.59 -19.85 14.59
N PRO A 12 11.35 -18.74 14.68
CA PRO A 12 12.21 -18.30 13.58
C PRO A 12 13.21 -19.39 13.14
N LEU A 13 13.46 -19.47 11.83
CA LEU A 13 14.48 -20.37 11.29
C LEU A 13 15.88 -19.86 11.62
N THR A 14 16.82 -20.80 11.77
CA THR A 14 18.24 -20.47 11.96
C THR A 14 18.82 -19.84 10.68
N PRO A 15 19.49 -18.68 10.77
CA PRO A 15 20.14 -18.07 9.61
C PRO A 15 21.27 -18.94 9.06
N ARG A 16 21.40 -19.00 7.72
CA ARG A 16 22.54 -19.64 7.06
C ARG A 16 23.83 -18.86 7.33
N GLN A 17 24.92 -19.59 7.56
CA GLN A 17 26.25 -19.02 7.86
C GLN A 17 27.28 -19.30 6.75
N ASP A 18 26.88 -19.98 5.68
CA ASP A 18 27.73 -20.48 4.62
C ASP A 18 27.69 -19.63 3.33
N ILE A 19 26.91 -18.55 3.32
CA ILE A 19 26.81 -17.61 2.18
C ILE A 19 27.92 -16.56 2.28
N LYS A 20 28.76 -16.46 1.24
CA LYS A 20 29.86 -15.48 1.17
C LYS A 20 29.52 -14.20 0.40
N ALA A 21 28.67 -14.30 -0.62
CA ALA A 21 28.18 -13.17 -1.41
C ALA A 21 26.84 -13.54 -2.05
N PHE A 22 26.06 -12.52 -2.45
CA PHE A 22 24.79 -12.67 -3.15
C PHE A 22 24.75 -11.70 -4.33
N VAL A 23 24.40 -12.20 -5.52
CA VAL A 23 24.23 -11.41 -6.74
C VAL A 23 22.88 -11.77 -7.33
N GLU A 24 22.04 -10.77 -7.56
CA GLU A 24 20.72 -10.92 -8.15
C GLU A 24 20.64 -10.05 -9.41
N LEU A 25 20.41 -10.71 -10.55
CA LEU A 25 20.08 -10.02 -11.80
C LEU A 25 18.57 -9.81 -11.85
N HIS A 26 18.15 -8.58 -12.11
CA HIS A 26 16.73 -8.22 -12.20
C HIS A 26 16.52 -7.17 -13.29
N ILE A 27 15.33 -7.15 -13.87
CA ILE A 27 14.91 -6.04 -14.76
C ILE A 27 14.69 -4.77 -13.92
N GLU A 28 14.81 -3.59 -14.52
CA GLU A 28 14.69 -2.31 -13.80
C GLU A 28 13.30 -2.07 -13.19
N GLN A 29 12.23 -2.59 -13.83
CA GLN A 29 10.81 -2.33 -13.50
C GLN A 29 10.36 -0.86 -13.65
N GLY A 30 11.29 0.08 -13.80
CA GLY A 30 11.09 1.46 -14.23
C GLY A 30 11.46 1.68 -15.70
N CYS A 31 11.61 2.94 -16.08
CA CYS A 31 11.99 3.37 -17.43
C CYS A 31 13.29 4.19 -17.46
N VAL A 32 14.07 4.24 -16.38
CA VAL A 32 15.26 5.10 -16.25
C VAL A 32 16.35 4.67 -17.24
N LEU A 33 16.69 3.39 -17.32
CA LEU A 33 17.70 2.88 -18.24
C LEU A 33 17.26 3.04 -19.69
N GLU A 34 16.01 2.72 -20.00
CA GLU A 34 15.45 2.90 -21.36
C GLU A 34 15.46 4.38 -21.77
N SER A 35 14.96 5.27 -20.90
CA SER A 35 14.88 6.72 -21.17
C SER A 35 16.25 7.37 -21.30
N ASN A 36 17.28 6.81 -20.64
CA ASN A 36 18.66 7.28 -20.73
C ASN A 36 19.50 6.55 -21.79
N GLY A 37 18.92 5.58 -22.52
CA GLY A 37 19.64 4.79 -23.53
C GLY A 37 20.74 3.88 -22.96
N GLN A 38 20.61 3.45 -21.70
CA GLN A 38 21.60 2.66 -20.97
C GLN A 38 21.21 1.17 -20.98
N SER A 39 22.20 0.28 -21.15
CA SER A 39 21.95 -1.18 -21.15
C SER A 39 22.02 -1.82 -19.77
N ILE A 40 22.79 -1.25 -18.84
CA ILE A 40 23.08 -1.86 -17.53
C ILE A 40 23.03 -0.79 -16.43
N GLY A 41 22.32 -1.08 -15.35
CA GLY A 41 22.31 -0.29 -14.12
C GLY A 41 23.08 -0.99 -13.01
N VAL A 42 24.09 -0.33 -12.44
CA VAL A 42 24.78 -0.82 -11.24
C VAL A 42 24.03 -0.30 -10.01
N VAL A 43 23.23 -1.16 -9.38
CA VAL A 43 22.42 -0.79 -8.21
C VAL A 43 23.32 -0.57 -6.99
N ASN A 44 23.22 0.61 -6.39
CA ASN A 44 23.98 0.98 -5.19
C ASN A 44 23.13 1.04 -3.90
N ALA A 45 21.81 1.12 -4.03
CA ALA A 45 20.87 1.19 -2.92
C ALA A 45 19.51 0.61 -3.31
N ILE A 46 18.77 0.11 -2.31
CA ILE A 46 17.38 -0.31 -2.44
C ILE A 46 16.54 0.65 -1.61
N VAL A 47 15.44 1.14 -2.18
CA VAL A 47 14.56 2.10 -1.50
C VAL A 47 13.89 1.48 -0.27
N GLY A 48 13.76 2.27 0.80
CA GLY A 48 12.94 1.90 1.95
C GLY A 48 11.46 1.89 1.59
N GLN A 49 10.73 0.84 1.97
CA GLN A 49 9.29 0.70 1.70
C GLN A 49 8.52 0.59 3.01
N ARG A 50 7.42 1.36 3.14
CA ARG A 50 6.44 1.21 4.23
C ARG A 50 5.08 0.84 3.66
N ARG A 51 4.38 -0.07 4.33
CA ARG A 51 3.01 -0.49 3.98
C ARG A 51 2.11 -0.27 5.19
N TYR A 52 0.97 0.37 4.95
CA TYR A 52 0.00 0.70 5.99
C TYR A 52 -1.37 0.15 5.61
N THR A 53 -2.09 -0.34 6.62
CA THR A 53 -3.53 -0.60 6.55
C THR A 53 -4.20 0.45 7.43
N VAL A 54 -5.04 1.29 6.82
CA VAL A 54 -5.77 2.36 7.52
C VAL A 54 -7.25 2.03 7.48
N THR A 55 -7.88 1.98 8.65
CA THR A 55 -9.33 1.76 8.80
C THR A 55 -10.00 3.07 9.20
N LEU A 56 -10.94 3.53 8.37
CA LEU A 56 -11.79 4.67 8.69
C LEU A 56 -13.16 4.17 9.14
N ASN A 57 -13.59 4.59 10.33
CA ASN A 57 -14.91 4.27 10.86
C ASN A 57 -15.80 5.50 10.75
N GLY A 58 -16.95 5.34 10.12
CA GLY A 58 -17.96 6.38 9.95
C GLY A 58 -19.35 5.83 10.28
N GLU A 59 -20.37 6.36 9.61
CA GLU A 59 -21.75 5.95 9.83
C GLU A 59 -22.44 5.69 8.50
N SER A 60 -22.91 4.45 8.30
CA SER A 60 -23.71 4.08 7.15
C SER A 60 -25.13 4.62 7.32
N ASN A 61 -25.56 5.44 6.37
CA ASN A 61 -26.84 6.11 6.41
C ASN A 61 -27.47 6.15 5.01
N HIS A 62 -28.78 6.38 4.93
CA HIS A 62 -29.49 6.36 3.65
C HIS A 62 -29.02 7.53 2.75
N ALA A 63 -28.50 7.19 1.57
CA ALA A 63 -27.88 8.14 0.65
C ALA A 63 -28.82 9.26 0.18
N GLY A 64 -30.13 9.02 0.07
CA GLY A 64 -31.11 10.04 -0.33
C GLY A 64 -31.68 10.93 0.79
N THR A 65 -31.76 10.45 2.03
CA THR A 65 -32.52 11.13 3.10
C THR A 65 -31.64 11.76 4.16
N THR A 66 -30.34 11.46 4.16
CA THR A 66 -29.39 12.01 5.15
C THR A 66 -28.79 13.32 4.64
N PRO A 67 -29.10 14.46 5.27
CA PRO A 67 -28.51 15.75 4.90
C PRO A 67 -26.98 15.73 4.99
N MET A 68 -26.31 16.49 4.14
CA MET A 68 -24.83 16.48 4.05
C MET A 68 -24.14 16.82 5.37
N GLY A 69 -24.69 17.75 6.16
CA GLY A 69 -24.12 18.17 7.44
C GLY A 69 -24.13 17.10 8.53
N TYR A 70 -24.89 16.02 8.35
CA TYR A 70 -24.99 14.93 9.32
C TYR A 70 -24.23 13.67 8.91
N ARG A 71 -23.49 13.72 7.79
CA ARG A 71 -22.78 12.54 7.28
C ARG A 71 -21.44 12.34 7.95
N ARG A 72 -21.15 11.07 8.27
CA ARG A 72 -19.81 10.57 8.62
C ARG A 72 -19.34 9.62 7.53
N ASP A 73 -19.05 10.20 6.37
CA ASP A 73 -18.74 9.47 5.14
C ASP A 73 -17.24 9.11 5.06
N THR A 74 -16.94 7.81 5.11
CA THR A 74 -15.57 7.27 5.09
C THR A 74 -14.91 7.39 3.73
N VAL A 75 -15.67 7.35 2.63
CA VAL A 75 -15.14 7.51 1.27
C VAL A 75 -14.74 8.96 1.03
N TYR A 76 -15.57 9.91 1.47
CA TYR A 76 -15.23 11.33 1.45
C TYR A 76 -14.00 11.64 2.32
N ALA A 77 -13.92 11.06 3.53
CA ALA A 77 -12.74 11.22 4.37
C ALA A 77 -11.47 10.64 3.72
N PHE A 78 -11.57 9.44 3.14
CA PHE A 78 -10.48 8.81 2.39
C PHE A 78 -10.03 9.64 1.20
N SER A 79 -10.95 10.18 0.40
CA SER A 79 -10.60 10.96 -0.80
C SER A 79 -9.81 12.23 -0.44
N ARG A 80 -10.17 12.89 0.67
CA ARG A 80 -9.41 14.02 1.22
C ARG A 80 -8.00 13.64 1.64
N ILE A 81 -7.85 12.52 2.36
CA ILE A 81 -6.55 12.01 2.80
C ILE A 81 -5.68 11.68 1.58
N CYS A 82 -6.23 10.93 0.64
CA CYS A 82 -5.54 10.52 -0.58
C CYS A 82 -5.07 11.74 -1.37
N HIS A 83 -5.98 12.66 -1.70
CA HIS A 83 -5.68 13.85 -2.50
C HIS A 83 -4.59 14.71 -1.85
N GLN A 84 -4.75 15.07 -0.57
CA GLN A 84 -3.79 15.92 0.12
C GLN A 84 -2.42 15.25 0.28
N SER A 85 -2.40 13.93 0.51
CA SER A 85 -1.14 13.19 0.69
C SER A 85 -0.38 13.06 -0.62
N ILE A 86 -1.07 12.82 -1.74
CA ILE A 86 -0.44 12.79 -3.07
C ILE A 86 0.10 14.16 -3.45
N GLU A 87 -0.62 15.26 -3.18
CA GLU A 87 -0.11 16.61 -3.43
C GLU A 87 1.13 16.92 -2.59
N LYS A 88 1.19 16.47 -1.34
CA LYS A 88 2.40 16.58 -0.51
C LYS A 88 3.55 15.74 -1.08
N ALA A 89 3.28 14.53 -1.55
CA ALA A 89 4.30 13.67 -2.14
C ALA A 89 4.90 14.30 -3.40
N LYS A 90 4.06 14.85 -4.30
CA LYS A 90 4.53 15.59 -5.49
C LYS A 90 5.40 16.79 -5.11
N LYS A 91 5.04 17.54 -4.06
CA LYS A 91 5.82 18.68 -3.57
C LYS A 91 7.17 18.29 -2.99
N MET A 92 7.28 17.09 -2.42
CA MET A 92 8.58 16.57 -1.95
C MET A 92 9.48 16.19 -3.14
N GLY A 93 8.89 15.75 -4.25
CA GLY A 93 9.61 15.38 -5.46
C GLY A 93 10.30 14.02 -5.38
N ASP A 94 11.03 13.69 -6.43
CA ASP A 94 11.73 12.40 -6.56
C ASP A 94 12.86 12.28 -5.53
N PRO A 95 13.13 11.07 -5.01
CA PRO A 95 12.62 9.76 -5.43
C PRO A 95 11.38 9.28 -4.65
N LEU A 96 10.66 10.17 -3.96
CA LEU A 96 9.53 9.77 -3.13
C LEU A 96 8.35 9.29 -4.00
N VAL A 97 7.91 8.06 -3.75
CA VAL A 97 6.68 7.51 -4.31
C VAL A 97 5.65 7.26 -3.20
N LEU A 98 4.39 7.58 -3.47
CA LEU A 98 3.25 7.31 -2.58
C LEU A 98 2.09 6.74 -3.39
N THR A 99 1.53 5.63 -2.94
CA THR A 99 0.45 4.94 -3.66
C THR A 99 -0.62 4.45 -2.69
N PHE A 100 -1.89 4.75 -3.01
CA PHE A 100 -3.06 4.15 -2.37
C PHE A 100 -3.61 3.06 -3.29
N GLY A 101 -3.00 1.87 -3.23
CA GLY A 101 -3.24 0.81 -4.22
C GLY A 101 -4.49 -0.06 -3.97
N LYS A 102 -5.11 0.04 -2.78
CA LYS A 102 -6.30 -0.74 -2.42
C LYS A 102 -7.24 0.11 -1.57
N VAL A 103 -8.51 0.14 -1.95
CA VAL A 103 -9.58 0.83 -1.23
C VAL A 103 -10.77 -0.10 -1.19
N GLU A 104 -11.25 -0.40 0.02
CA GLU A 104 -12.37 -1.32 0.25
C GLU A 104 -13.42 -0.63 1.12
N PRO A 105 -14.34 0.15 0.53
CA PRO A 105 -15.49 0.66 1.26
C PRO A 105 -16.38 -0.53 1.63
N PRO A 106 -16.89 -0.63 2.88
CA PRO A 106 -17.93 -1.59 3.19
C PRO A 106 -19.19 -1.28 2.37
N PRO A 107 -20.00 -2.28 2.00
CA PRO A 107 -21.19 -2.07 1.19
C PRO A 107 -22.18 -1.11 1.88
N GLU A 108 -22.81 -0.23 1.09
CA GLU A 108 -23.97 0.52 1.56
C GLU A 108 -25.12 -0.47 1.83
N TYR A 109 -25.66 -0.40 3.05
CA TYR A 109 -26.62 -1.30 3.70
C TYR A 109 -26.04 -2.54 4.40
N GLY A 110 -25.98 -2.47 5.74
CA GLY A 110 -25.78 -3.66 6.56
C GLY A 110 -25.48 -3.40 8.03
N LYS A 111 -26.53 -3.09 8.80
CA LYS A 111 -26.61 -3.06 10.27
C LYS A 111 -26.01 -1.82 10.96
N CYS A 112 -26.89 -0.87 11.30
CA CYS A 112 -26.88 -0.35 12.67
C CYS A 112 -26.73 -1.56 13.60
N GLY A 113 -25.61 -1.64 14.30
CA GLY A 113 -25.43 -2.61 15.36
C GLY A 113 -26.59 -2.46 16.34
N ALA A 114 -27.29 -3.56 16.58
CA ALA A 114 -28.06 -3.71 17.79
C ALA A 114 -27.12 -3.45 18.98
N GLY A 115 -27.46 -2.41 19.75
CA GLY A 115 -27.02 -2.17 21.11
C GLY A 115 -28.27 -1.96 21.94
#